data_AF-A0AAU3Q989-F1
#
_entry.id   AF-A0AAU3Q989-F1
#
_cell.length_a   1.000
_cell.length_b   1.000
_cell.length_c   1.000
_cell.angle_alpha   90.00
_cell.angle_beta   90.00
_cell.angle_gamma   90.00
#
_symmetry.space_group_name_H-M   'P 1'
#
loop_
_entity.id
_entity.type
_entity.pdbx_description
1 polymer ?
#
loop_
_entity_poly.entity_id
_entity_poly.type
_entity_poly.pdbx_seq_one_letter_code
_entity_poly.pdbx_strand_id
1 'polypeptide(L)'
;MYRTVTVDRLPTAGDVHLRIWLADVVFDYAAAAEAVYNLIRDWRQKHWYTIELIEDTVENCLLLPRLPCERLFVGQEERRTRGTIR
;
A
#
# COMPACT_ATOMS: atom_id res chain seq x y z
N MET A 1 -21.20 -3.40 -6.38
CA MET A 1 -20.99 -4.14 -5.11
C MET A 1 -19.57 -3.85 -4.67
N TYR A 2 -19.36 -2.87 -3.78
CA TYR A 2 -18.01 -2.52 -3.31
C TYR A 2 -17.56 -3.62 -2.34
N ARG A 3 -16.57 -4.42 -2.74
CA ARG A 3 -15.97 -5.40 -1.84
C ARG A 3 -15.00 -4.64 -0.97
N THR A 4 -15.41 -4.27 0.24
CA THR A 4 -14.46 -3.82 1.26
C THR A 4 -13.50 -4.97 1.53
N VAL A 5 -12.30 -4.90 0.95
CA VAL A 5 -11.19 -5.77 1.33
C VAL A 5 -10.87 -5.40 2.78
N THR A 6 -11.15 -6.31 3.70
CA THR A 6 -10.82 -6.15 5.10
C THR A 6 -9.30 -6.06 5.19
N VAL A 7 -8.76 -4.85 5.36
CA VAL A 7 -7.32 -4.56 5.57
C VAL A 7 -6.87 -5.02 6.96
N ASP A 8 -7.36 -6.16 7.44
CA ASP A 8 -7.07 -6.67 8.79
C ASP A 8 -5.74 -7.43 8.83
N ARG A 9 -5.23 -7.89 7.67
CA ARG A 9 -3.95 -8.61 7.57
C ARG A 9 -3.23 -8.32 6.27
N LEU A 10 -2.66 -7.12 6.15
CA LEU A 10 -1.53 -6.95 5.24
C LEU A 10 -0.36 -7.76 5.82
N PRO A 11 0.33 -8.59 5.03
CA PRO A 11 1.56 -9.23 5.49
C PRO A 11 2.52 -8.13 5.97
N THR A 12 3.11 -8.29 7.16
CA THR A 12 3.96 -7.24 7.76
C THR A 12 5.27 -7.03 6.97
N ALA A 13 5.60 -7.94 6.05
CA ALA A 13 6.76 -7.89 5.18
C ALA A 13 6.45 -8.50 3.81
N GLY A 14 7.17 -8.05 2.78
CA GLY A 14 7.04 -8.53 1.41
C GLY A 14 6.30 -7.56 0.49
N ASP A 15 6.28 -7.91 -0.79
CA ASP A 15 5.58 -7.14 -1.83
C ASP A 15 4.16 -7.65 -2.01
N VAL A 16 3.22 -6.72 -2.11
CA VAL A 16 1.80 -6.98 -2.34
C VAL A 16 1.35 -6.36 -3.64
N HIS A 17 0.32 -6.96 -4.24
CA HIS A 17 -0.33 -6.46 -5.43
C HIS A 17 -1.36 -5.39 -5.04
N LEU A 18 -1.14 -4.18 -5.52
CA LEU A 18 -1.97 -3.02 -5.33
C LEU A 18 -2.69 -2.65 -6.63
N ARG A 19 -4.02 -2.59 -6.59
CA ARG A 19 -4.87 -2.13 -7.69
C ARG A 19 -5.48 -0.78 -7.35
N ILE A 20 -5.28 0.21 -8.21
CA ILE A 20 -5.83 1.56 -8.05
C ILE A 20 -6.81 1.83 -9.17
N TRP A 21 -8.03 2.22 -8.79
CA TRP A 21 -9.06 2.69 -9.70
C TRP A 21 -9.09 4.21 -9.70
N LEU A 22 -8.76 4.81 -10.84
CA LEU A 22 -8.83 6.25 -11.06
C LEU A 22 -9.78 6.53 -12.21
N ALA A 23 -10.97 7.04 -11.89
CA ALA A 23 -12.10 7.13 -12.82
C ALA A 23 -12.39 5.76 -13.46
N ASP A 24 -12.27 5.62 -14.78
CA ASP A 24 -12.54 4.38 -15.52
C ASP A 24 -11.26 3.59 -15.86
N VAL A 25 -10.13 3.97 -15.26
CA VAL A 25 -8.82 3.35 -15.53
C VAL A 25 -8.34 2.55 -14.33
N VAL A 26 -7.88 1.33 -14.59
CA VAL A 26 -7.28 0.41 -13.61
C VAL A 26 -5.76 0.46 -13.74
N PHE A 27 -5.08 0.56 -12.61
CA PHE A 27 -3.64 0.43 -12.53
C PHE A 27 -3.23 -0.65 -11.54
N ASP A 28 -2.43 -1.60 -12.00
CA ASP A 28 -1.89 -2.70 -11.20
C ASP A 28 -0.40 -2.44 -10.91
N TYR A 29 -0.05 -2.46 -9.63
CA TYR A 29 1.31 -2.22 -9.14
C TYR A 29 1.72 -3.27 -8.11
N ALA A 30 3.02 -3.50 -7.98
CA ALA A 30 3.59 -4.11 -6.79
C ALA A 30 4.15 -3.04 -5.86
N ALA A 31 3.96 -3.22 -4.56
CA ALA A 31 4.52 -2.34 -3.55
C ALA A 31 4.81 -3.09 -2.26
N ALA A 32 5.80 -2.64 -1.50
CA ALA A 32 6.06 -3.14 -0.17
C ALA A 32 4.81 -2.97 0.72
N ALA A 33 4.48 -3.99 1.50
CA ALA A 33 3.29 -3.99 2.34
C ALA A 33 3.23 -2.80 3.32
N GLU A 34 4.38 -2.35 3.84
CA GLU A 34 4.47 -1.13 4.67
C GLU A 34 4.03 0.12 3.90
N ALA A 35 4.48 0.24 2.64
CA ALA A 35 4.15 1.36 1.77
C ALA A 35 2.64 1.40 1.50
N VAL A 36 2.05 0.24 1.22
CA VAL A 36 0.61 0.10 0.97
C VAL A 36 -0.20 0.41 2.23
N TYR A 37 0.25 -0.04 3.39
CA TYR A 37 -0.41 0.28 4.66
C TYR A 37 -0.46 1.80 4.91
N ASN A 38 0.67 2.48 4.75
CA ASN A 38 0.76 3.93 4.92
C ASN A 38 -0.08 4.67 3.87
N LEU A 39 -0.06 4.22 2.61
CA LEU A 39 -0.90 4.77 1.54
C LEU A 39 -2.40 4.65 1.85
N ILE A 40 -2.87 3.47 2.26
CA ILE A 40 -4.28 3.24 2.61
C ILE A 40 -4.69 4.09 3.82
N ARG A 41 -3.81 4.21 4.83
CA ARG A 41 -4.05 5.05 6.00
C ARG A 41 -4.26 6.52 5.61
N ASP A 42 -3.39 7.04 4.76
CA ASP A 42 -3.46 8.43 4.30
C ASP A 42 -4.67 8.63 3.36
N TRP A 43 -5.00 7.64 2.54
CA TRP A 43 -6.18 7.63 1.69
C TRP A 43 -7.50 7.60 2.49
N ARG A 44 -7.58 6.85 3.58
CA ARG A 44 -8.74 6.90 4.51
C ARG A 44 -8.99 8.28 5.09
N GLN A 45 -7.98 9.15 5.13
CA GLN A 45 -8.14 10.55 5.57
C GLN A 45 -8.61 11.48 4.44
N LYS A 46 -8.38 11.11 3.17
CA LYS A 46 -8.71 11.90 1.97
C LYS A 46 -9.25 10.98 0.86
N HIS A 47 -10.57 10.73 0.88
CA HIS A 47 -11.27 9.81 -0.01
C HIS A 47 -11.37 10.28 -1.48
N TRP A 48 -10.26 10.35 -2.21
CA TRP A 48 -10.24 10.91 -3.58
C TRP A 48 -10.34 9.87 -4.73
N TYR A 49 -10.11 8.58 -4.46
CA TYR A 49 -10.08 7.50 -5.47
C TYR A 49 -10.43 6.16 -4.83
N THR A 50 -10.51 5.04 -5.56
CA THR A 50 -10.75 3.70 -4.96
C THR A 50 -9.48 2.85 -5.01
N ILE A 51 -9.10 2.27 -3.87
CA ILE A 51 -7.94 1.38 -3.75
C ILE A 51 -8.41 -0.04 -3.42
N GLU A 52 -7.91 -1.02 -4.15
CA GLU A 52 -8.11 -2.44 -3.90
C GLU A 52 -6.77 -3.11 -3.66
N LEU A 53 -6.71 -3.93 -2.60
CA LEU A 53 -5.57 -4.79 -2.34
C LEU A 53 -5.90 -6.19 -2.89
N ILE A 54 -5.03 -6.70 -3.75
CA ILE A 54 -5.16 -8.04 -4.31
C ILE A 54 -4.20 -8.95 -3.56
N GLU A 55 -4.73 -10.00 -2.95
CA GLU A 55 -3.92 -11.07 -2.40
C GLU A 55 -3.42 -11.91 -3.58
N ASP A 56 -2.15 -11.72 -3.94
CA ASP A 56 -1.49 -12.38 -5.06
C ASP A 56 -0.20 -13.06 -4.59
N THR A 57 0.29 -14.00 -5.39
CA THR A 57 1.58 -14.65 -5.11
C THR A 57 2.72 -13.65 -5.31
N VAL A 58 3.78 -13.78 -4.49
CA VAL A 58 4.97 -12.92 -4.59
C VAL A 58 5.57 -12.96 -6.02
N GLU A 59 5.50 -14.10 -6.69
CA GLU A 59 5.97 -14.30 -8.06
C GLU A 59 5.18 -13.44 -9.06
N ASN A 60 3.86 -13.32 -8.89
CA ASN A 60 3.02 -12.45 -9.71
C ASN A 60 3.28 -10.97 -9.42
N CYS A 61 3.56 -10.61 -8.16
CA CYS A 61 3.96 -9.24 -7.79
C CYS A 61 5.26 -8.81 -8.49
N LEU A 62 6.23 -9.71 -8.68
CA LEU A 62 7.50 -9.37 -9.35
C LEU A 62 7.35 -9.00 -10.83
N LEU A 63 6.25 -9.39 -11.47
CA LEU A 63 5.94 -9.07 -12.86
C LEU A 63 5.25 -7.71 -13.03
N LEU A 64 4.79 -7.10 -11.93
CA LEU A 64 4.09 -5.82 -11.94
C LEU A 64 5.07 -4.64 -11.80
N PRO A 65 4.76 -3.48 -12.41
CA PRO A 65 5.53 -2.28 -12.17
C PRO A 65 5.47 -1.88 -10.69
N ARG A 66 6.56 -1.33 -10.16
CA ARG A 66 6.59 -0.79 -8.80
C ARG A 66 5.70 0.45 -8.68
N LEU A 67 5.02 0.58 -7.54
CA LEU A 67 4.22 1.77 -7.25
C LEU A 67 5.09 3.03 -7.35
N PRO A 68 4.71 4.02 -8.19
CA PRO A 68 5.39 5.31 -8.21
C PRO A 68 5.31 5.94 -6.83
N CYS A 69 6.43 6.51 -6.36
CA CYS A 69 6.54 7.11 -5.03
C CYS A 69 6.42 6.13 -3.85
N GLU A 70 6.59 4.82 -4.05
CA GLU A 70 6.67 3.81 -2.97
C GLU A 70 7.57 4.28 -1.81
N ARG A 71 8.73 4.85 -2.14
CA ARG A 71 9.70 5.39 -1.18
C ARG A 71 9.19 6.53 -0.28
N LEU A 72 8.10 7.22 -0.64
CA LEU A 72 7.48 8.21 0.26
C LEU A 72 6.74 7.54 1.42
N PHE A 73 6.32 6.30 1.21
CA PHE A 73 5.48 5.55 2.14
C PHE A 73 6.26 4.44 2.88
N VAL A 74 7.49 4.13 2.46
CA VAL A 74 8.41 3.20 3.14
C VAL A 74 9.30 3.97 4.15
N GLY A 75 9.43 3.46 5.38
CA GLY A 75 10.38 4.00 6.38
C GLY A 75 9.81 5.03 7.35
N GLN A 76 8.49 5.10 7.52
CA GLN A 76 7.88 5.97 8.54
C GLN A 76 8.10 5.43 9.97
N GLU A 77 8.52 4.17 10.11
CA GLU A 77 8.83 3.51 11.39
C GLU A 77 10.13 4.03 12.05
N GLU A 78 11.03 4.70 11.33
CA GLU A 78 12.33 5.12 11.87
C GLU A 78 12.36 6.55 12.46
N ARG A 79 11.19 7.19 12.62
CA ARG A 79 11.11 8.53 13.28
C ARG A 79 10.32 8.56 14.59
N ARG A 80 9.78 7.44 15.07
CA ARG A 80 9.02 7.40 16.33
C ARG A 80 9.82 6.97 17.57
N THR A 81 11.09 6.61 17.45
CA THR A 81 11.93 6.19 18.59
C THR A 81 13.07 7.14 18.94
N ARG A 82 13.20 8.31 18.28
CA ARG A 82 14.22 9.31 18.67
C ARG A 82 13.63 10.44 19.51
N GLY A 83 12.97 10.06 20.59
CA GLY A 83 12.67 10.93 21.72
C GLY A 83 13.21 10.31 22.99
N THR A 84 14.46 10.62 23.34
CA THR A 84 15.03 10.68 24.70
C THR A 84 16.53 10.91 24.55
N ILE A 85 16.98 12.17 24.67
CA ILE A 85 18.19 12.47 25.43
C ILE A 85 17.84 13.70 26.29
N ARG A 86 18.17 13.54 27.57
CA ARG A 86 17.84 14.38 28.72
C ARG A 86 18.31 15.83 28.60
#